data_AF-A0A960FKM8-F1
#
_entry.id   AF-A0A960FKM8-F1
#
_cell.length_a   1.000
_cell.length_b   1.000
_cell.length_c   1.000
_cell.angle_alpha   90.00
_cell.angle_beta   90.00
_cell.angle_gamma   90.00
#
_symmetry.space_group_name_H-M   'P 1'
#
loop_
_entity.id
_entity.type
_entity.pdbx_description
1 polymer ?
#
loop_
_entity_poly.entity_id
_entity_poly.type
_entity_poly.pdbx_seq_one_letter_code
_entity_poly.pdbx_strand_id
1 'polypeptide(L)'
;MSIFISVDEWRDIATWMHASLDRTEHSPFGHFLLECEGSNRTWVTSDGAQITVVRGEGPPPRGLGDSSARFSVLVNSRFFRRNTPQDATLTVTTHDEGRLQTFETDGVEMTLPEHPGEFGDWRALIDAANGAPVEVDVGHLRDACLAASVVPFGIDTTDPVHTWLSIRGGRLRLESPWVNYPSTVIDLPLLTPAFDTVPALVDSGRLISLLAAIDFDRCTLQLPMHPTSPIGLRAGRYEAVLTPVDRWGRERELLEGLLCDFLGAESVEADADGDYPVTTPEGHQLWVRLHTGVSPISVQVFSVLATSVDPNPGLFEELNSINATAAHVKVLWASGSVMAEVDLVAETLDRSELTNALEVVRRTAERYRDVLSAYFGTASDDQATDAG
;
A
#
# COMPACT_ATOMS: atom_id res chain seq x y z
N MET A 1 -3.58 -37.46 8.05
CA MET A 1 -2.27 -36.89 7.66
C MET A 1 -1.45 -36.67 8.90
N SER A 2 -0.14 -36.90 8.92
CA SER A 2 0.72 -36.46 10.02
C SER A 2 1.97 -35.73 9.54
N ILE A 3 2.34 -34.67 10.26
CA ILE A 3 3.44 -33.76 9.96
C ILE A 3 4.31 -33.68 11.20
N PHE A 4 5.60 -33.98 11.05
CA PHE A 4 6.59 -33.74 12.08
C PHE A 4 7.04 -32.29 12.01
N ILE A 5 7.07 -31.61 13.16
CA ILE A 5 7.55 -30.25 13.34
C ILE A 5 8.72 -30.32 14.31
N SER A 6 9.90 -29.95 13.84
CA SER A 6 11.10 -29.96 14.69
C SER A 6 11.08 -28.81 15.71
N VAL A 7 11.86 -28.94 16.79
CA VAL A 7 12.08 -27.85 17.76
C VAL A 7 12.58 -26.55 17.11
N ASP A 8 13.41 -26.65 16.07
CA ASP A 8 13.94 -25.49 15.35
C ASP A 8 12.86 -24.84 14.48
N GLU A 9 12.07 -25.65 13.77
CA GLU A 9 10.91 -25.16 13.01
C GLU A 9 9.87 -24.50 13.92
N TRP A 10 9.59 -25.07 15.10
CA TRP A 10 8.75 -24.40 16.10
C TRP A 10 9.35 -23.06 16.51
N ARG A 11 10.65 -23.01 16.83
CA ARG A 11 11.31 -21.77 17.24
C ARG A 11 11.19 -20.70 16.16
N ASP A 12 11.40 -21.06 14.90
CA ASP A 12 11.23 -20.16 13.75
C ASP A 12 9.78 -19.64 13.68
N ILE A 13 8.77 -20.50 13.82
CA ILE A 13 7.35 -20.10 13.84
C ILE A 13 7.07 -19.11 15.00
N ALA A 14 7.57 -19.42 16.20
CA ALA A 14 7.35 -18.59 17.38
C ALA A 14 8.06 -17.23 17.29
N THR A 15 9.27 -17.17 16.74
CA THR A 15 10.03 -15.93 16.61
C THR A 15 9.51 -15.07 15.47
N TRP A 16 9.25 -15.66 14.30
CA TRP A 16 9.04 -14.90 13.07
C TRP A 16 7.60 -14.52 12.80
N MET A 17 6.66 -15.36 13.21
CA MET A 17 5.33 -15.35 12.60
C MET A 17 4.26 -14.71 13.48
N HIS A 18 4.49 -14.59 14.80
CA HIS A 18 3.54 -13.95 15.71
C HIS A 18 3.35 -12.45 15.43
N ALA A 19 4.31 -11.79 14.78
CA ALA A 19 4.22 -10.37 14.44
C ALA A 19 3.05 -10.05 13.49
N SER A 20 2.65 -11.02 12.65
CA SER A 20 1.65 -10.84 11.59
C SER A 20 0.41 -11.71 11.83
N LEU A 21 0.10 -12.12 13.05
CA LEU A 21 -1.09 -12.92 13.34
C LEU A 21 -2.26 -12.01 13.74
N ASP A 22 -3.43 -12.21 13.15
CA ASP A 22 -4.65 -11.53 13.61
C ASP A 22 -4.94 -11.89 15.08
N ARG A 23 -5.40 -10.90 15.84
CA ARG A 23 -5.74 -11.06 17.26
C ARG A 23 -6.98 -11.91 17.47
N THR A 24 -7.83 -12.08 16.45
CA THR A 24 -9.04 -12.91 16.54
C THR A 24 -8.87 -14.26 15.84
N GLU A 25 -9.15 -15.33 16.58
CA GLU A 25 -9.14 -16.70 16.05
C GLU A 25 -10.39 -17.03 15.21
N HIS A 26 -11.36 -16.11 15.12
CA HIS A 26 -12.51 -16.21 14.21
C HIS A 26 -12.16 -15.83 12.76
N SER A 27 -10.98 -15.24 12.57
CA SER A 27 -10.43 -14.92 11.27
C SER A 27 -9.50 -16.06 10.83
N PRO A 28 -9.47 -16.45 9.54
CA PRO A 28 -8.46 -17.40 9.05
C PRO A 28 -7.03 -16.87 9.29
N PHE A 29 -6.87 -15.55 9.41
CA PHE A 29 -5.63 -14.85 9.73
C PHE A 29 -5.20 -14.96 11.21
N GLY A 30 -6.08 -15.46 12.09
CA GLY A 30 -5.73 -15.80 13.48
C GLY A 30 -5.00 -17.16 13.61
N HIS A 31 -4.69 -17.79 12.48
CA HIS A 31 -4.07 -19.11 12.36
C HIS A 31 -2.86 -19.06 11.42
N PHE A 32 -2.01 -20.09 11.48
CA PHE A 32 -0.87 -20.23 10.58
C PHE A 32 -1.28 -21.03 9.35
N LEU A 33 -1.06 -20.54 8.13
CA LEU A 33 -1.15 -21.39 6.95
C LEU A 33 0.15 -22.17 6.81
N LEU A 34 0.05 -23.50 6.83
CA LEU A 34 1.15 -24.40 6.48
C LEU A 34 0.89 -25.04 5.13
N GLU A 35 1.83 -24.86 4.20
CA GLU A 35 1.87 -25.56 2.92
C GLU A 35 3.08 -26.48 2.85
N CYS A 36 2.83 -27.72 2.43
CA CYS A 36 3.81 -28.79 2.31
C CYS A 36 3.83 -29.29 0.86
N GLU A 37 5.01 -29.34 0.24
CA GLU A 37 5.22 -29.97 -1.06
C GLU A 37 6.47 -30.85 -0.98
N GLY A 38 6.26 -32.16 -0.82
CA GLY A 38 7.33 -33.07 -0.42
C GLY A 38 7.98 -32.62 0.89
N SER A 39 9.29 -32.39 0.87
CA SER A 39 10.05 -31.87 2.02
C SER A 39 9.96 -30.35 2.19
N ASN A 40 9.49 -29.61 1.19
CA ASN A 40 9.40 -28.16 1.28
C ASN A 40 8.28 -27.77 2.24
N ARG A 41 8.56 -26.80 3.10
CA ARG A 41 7.65 -26.22 4.08
C ARG A 41 7.55 -24.73 3.83
N THR A 42 6.32 -24.25 3.71
CA THR A 42 6.04 -22.81 3.68
C THR A 42 5.02 -22.52 4.77
N TRP A 43 5.43 -21.71 5.73
CA TRP A 43 4.55 -21.18 6.75
C TRP A 43 4.19 -19.74 6.41
N VAL A 44 2.93 -19.37 6.59
CA VAL A 44 2.41 -18.04 6.31
C VAL A 44 1.52 -17.53 7.44
N THR A 45 1.68 -16.26 7.79
CA THR A 45 0.80 -15.52 8.72
C THR A 45 0.48 -14.16 8.14
N SER A 46 -0.75 -13.71 8.31
CA SER A 46 -1.22 -12.40 7.88
C SER A 46 -2.18 -11.86 8.92
N ASP A 47 -2.31 -10.54 9.00
CA ASP A 47 -3.40 -9.86 9.72
C ASP A 47 -4.18 -8.91 8.80
N GLY A 48 -4.01 -9.08 7.49
CA GLY A 48 -4.58 -8.24 6.45
C GLY A 48 -3.75 -7.00 6.10
N ALA A 49 -2.97 -6.44 7.03
CA ALA A 49 -2.11 -5.28 6.77
C ALA A 49 -0.65 -5.66 6.52
N GLN A 50 -0.22 -6.81 7.05
CA GLN A 50 1.09 -7.36 6.79
C GLN A 50 1.01 -8.87 6.66
N ILE A 51 1.98 -9.44 5.96
CA ILE A 51 2.15 -10.88 5.81
C ILE A 51 3.60 -11.27 6.05
N THR A 52 3.81 -12.43 6.67
CA THR A 52 5.11 -13.03 6.89
C THR A 52 5.09 -14.43 6.33
N VAL A 53 6.15 -14.78 5.60
CA VAL A 53 6.37 -16.06 4.95
C VAL A 53 7.72 -16.59 5.39
N VAL A 54 7.73 -17.85 5.83
CA VAL A 54 8.94 -18.57 6.22
C VAL A 54 9.02 -19.83 5.39
N ARG A 55 10.15 -20.00 4.68
CA ARG A 55 10.40 -21.21 3.88
C ARG A 55 11.45 -22.08 4.54
N GLY A 56 11.19 -23.38 4.63
CA GLY A 56 12.09 -24.34 5.24
C GLY A 56 11.96 -25.72 4.62
N GLU A 57 12.64 -26.67 5.24
CA GLU A 57 12.58 -28.08 4.88
C GLU A 57 12.22 -28.91 6.11
N GLY A 58 11.42 -29.96 5.90
CA GLY A 58 11.07 -30.93 6.91
C GLY A 58 10.77 -32.30 6.30
N PRO A 59 10.58 -33.36 7.11
CA PRO A 59 10.18 -34.66 6.60
C PRO A 59 8.85 -34.55 5.84
N PRO A 60 8.66 -35.25 4.70
CA PRO A 60 7.40 -35.16 3.96
C PRO A 60 6.20 -35.62 4.82
N PRO A 61 5.01 -35.01 4.64
CA PRO A 61 3.82 -35.43 5.37
C PRO A 61 3.54 -36.91 5.18
N ARG A 62 3.24 -37.62 6.27
CA ARG A 62 2.92 -39.05 6.23
C ARG A 62 1.42 -39.25 6.06
N GLY A 63 1.06 -40.22 5.23
CA GLY A 63 -0.34 -40.53 4.92
C GLY A 63 -0.91 -39.76 3.73
N LEU A 64 -0.08 -39.06 2.96
CA LEU A 64 -0.41 -38.68 1.58
C LEU A 64 -0.35 -39.93 0.70
N GLY A 65 -1.35 -40.12 -0.16
CA GLY A 65 -1.32 -41.19 -1.19
C GLY A 65 -0.23 -40.97 -2.24
N ASP A 66 0.17 -39.71 -2.45
CA ASP A 66 1.30 -39.29 -3.28
C ASP A 66 2.19 -38.35 -2.45
N SER A 67 3.43 -38.76 -2.18
CA SER A 67 4.38 -37.98 -1.39
C SER A 67 4.80 -36.65 -2.03
N SER A 68 4.51 -36.46 -3.32
CA SER A 68 4.74 -35.20 -4.05
C SER A 68 3.51 -34.29 -4.07
N ALA A 69 2.35 -34.76 -3.63
CA ALA A 69 1.15 -33.95 -3.60
C ALA A 69 1.28 -32.78 -2.62
N ARG A 70 0.83 -31.60 -3.06
CA ARG A 70 0.75 -30.42 -2.23
C ARG A 70 -0.33 -30.60 -1.16
N PHE A 71 0.02 -30.31 0.09
CA PHE A 71 -0.88 -30.34 1.23
C PHE A 71 -0.92 -28.98 1.92
N SER A 72 -2.10 -28.47 2.24
CA SER A 72 -2.28 -27.22 2.98
C SER A 72 -3.24 -27.36 4.16
N VAL A 73 -2.91 -26.67 5.26
CA VAL A 73 -3.70 -26.67 6.51
C VAL A 73 -3.57 -25.33 7.23
N LEU A 74 -4.67 -24.84 7.82
CA LEU A 74 -4.67 -23.70 8.74
C LEU A 74 -4.39 -24.20 10.17
N VAL A 75 -3.12 -24.23 10.54
CA VAL A 75 -2.67 -24.70 11.86
C VAL A 75 -3.09 -23.74 12.96
N ASN A 76 -3.79 -24.27 13.96
CA ASN A 76 -4.30 -23.47 15.07
C ASN A 76 -3.17 -22.79 15.86
N SER A 77 -3.25 -21.47 16.02
CA SER A 77 -2.17 -20.70 16.64
C SER A 77 -1.96 -21.01 18.13
N ARG A 78 -2.96 -21.59 18.80
CA ARG A 78 -2.86 -22.01 20.21
C ARG A 78 -1.84 -23.11 20.45
N PHE A 79 -1.53 -23.92 19.43
CA PHE A 79 -0.53 -24.99 19.56
C PHE A 79 0.87 -24.44 19.91
N PHE A 80 1.18 -23.22 19.44
CA PHE A 80 2.50 -22.61 19.61
C PHE A 80 2.60 -21.61 20.77
N ARG A 81 1.53 -21.41 21.55
CA ARG A 81 1.52 -20.47 22.69
C ARG A 81 2.42 -20.89 23.87
N ARG A 82 3.00 -22.08 23.86
CA ARG A 82 3.97 -22.50 24.88
C ARG A 82 5.33 -21.88 24.57
N ASN A 83 5.88 -21.14 25.54
CA ASN A 83 7.22 -20.51 25.44
C ASN A 83 8.40 -21.49 25.50
N THR A 84 8.17 -22.79 25.30
CA THR A 84 9.19 -23.84 25.27
C THR A 84 8.99 -24.65 24.00
N PRO A 85 9.63 -24.25 22.88
CA PRO A 85 9.67 -25.02 21.64
C PRO A 85 10.22 -26.43 21.90
N GLN A 86 9.63 -27.42 21.24
CA GLN A 86 9.99 -28.83 21.35
C GLN A 86 9.53 -29.57 20.08
N ASP A 87 10.01 -30.80 19.88
CA ASP A 87 9.53 -31.61 18.76
C ASP A 87 8.03 -31.89 18.93
N ALA A 88 7.31 -31.84 17.80
CA ALA A 88 5.88 -32.05 17.78
C ALA A 88 5.43 -32.85 16.56
N THR A 89 4.27 -33.50 16.69
CA THR A 89 3.56 -34.11 15.57
C THR A 89 2.19 -33.48 15.45
N LEU A 90 1.91 -32.88 14.28
CA LEU A 90 0.59 -32.40 13.90
C LEU A 90 -0.10 -33.46 13.06
N THR A 91 -1.19 -34.02 13.59
CA THR A 91 -2.06 -34.94 12.87
C THR A 91 -3.32 -34.21 12.43
N VAL A 92 -3.65 -34.31 11.14
CA VAL A 92 -4.87 -33.73 10.56
C VAL A 92 -5.79 -34.85 10.10
N THR A 93 -7.01 -34.89 10.63
CA THR A 93 -8.04 -35.86 10.28
C THR A 93 -9.25 -35.15 9.67
N THR A 94 -9.73 -35.66 8.53
CA THR A 94 -10.93 -35.14 7.88
C THR A 94 -12.16 -35.91 8.34
N HIS A 95 -13.20 -35.19 8.70
CA HIS A 95 -14.52 -35.69 9.10
C HIS A 95 -15.61 -34.98 8.29
N ASP A 96 -16.85 -35.44 8.39
CA ASP A 96 -17.98 -34.88 7.63
C ASP A 96 -18.23 -33.39 7.94
N GLU A 97 -17.90 -32.94 9.17
CA GLU A 97 -18.11 -31.57 9.64
C GLU A 97 -16.87 -30.66 9.50
N GLY A 98 -15.76 -31.16 8.94
CA GLY A 98 -14.52 -30.40 8.75
C GLY A 98 -13.25 -31.17 9.12
N ARG A 99 -12.16 -30.45 9.37
CA ARG A 99 -10.87 -31.04 9.74
C ARG A 99 -10.60 -30.85 11.23
N LEU A 100 -10.10 -31.89 11.89
CA LEU A 100 -9.56 -31.84 13.25
C LEU A 100 -8.03 -31.89 13.21
N GLN A 101 -7.41 -31.18 14.14
CA GLN A 101 -5.97 -31.10 14.30
C GLN A 101 -5.59 -31.58 15.69
N THR A 102 -4.79 -32.63 15.75
CA THR A 102 -4.22 -33.16 16.98
C THR A 102 -2.73 -32.82 16.99
N PHE A 103 -2.32 -32.00 17.95
CA PHE A 103 -0.95 -31.58 18.15
C PHE A 103 -0.37 -32.29 19.37
N GLU A 104 0.58 -33.17 19.13
CA GLU A 104 1.24 -34.00 20.14
C GLU A 104 2.66 -33.52 20.38
N THR A 105 3.00 -33.29 21.64
CA THR A 105 4.34 -32.84 22.03
C THR A 105 4.64 -33.17 23.48
N ASP A 106 5.85 -33.65 23.79
CA ASP A 106 6.32 -34.19 25.09
C ASP A 106 5.24 -34.41 26.18
N GLY A 107 4.49 -35.51 26.04
CA GLY A 107 3.48 -35.93 27.03
C GLY A 107 2.16 -35.13 27.03
N VAL A 108 1.98 -34.20 26.09
CA VAL A 108 0.77 -33.38 25.95
C VAL A 108 0.19 -33.56 24.56
N GLU A 109 -1.11 -33.82 24.53
CA GLU A 109 -1.91 -33.89 23.32
C GLU A 109 -3.00 -32.81 23.38
N MET A 110 -3.14 -32.05 22.30
CA MET A 110 -4.18 -31.04 22.14
C MET A 110 -4.92 -31.28 20.83
N THR A 111 -6.24 -31.46 20.89
CA THR A 111 -7.08 -31.61 19.70
C THR A 111 -7.99 -30.39 19.55
N LEU A 112 -7.92 -29.73 18.40
CA LEU A 112 -8.71 -28.54 18.07
C LEU A 112 -9.31 -28.66 16.66
N PRO A 113 -10.49 -28.06 16.39
CA PRO A 113 -10.99 -27.95 15.04
C PRO A 113 -10.13 -26.98 14.22
N GLU A 114 -9.98 -27.28 12.94
CA GLU A 114 -9.43 -26.35 11.97
C GLU A 114 -10.43 -25.22 11.68
N HIS A 115 -9.91 -24.02 11.44
CA HIS A 115 -10.72 -22.91 10.98
C HIS A 115 -11.30 -23.18 9.58
N PRO A 116 -12.60 -23.01 9.33
CA PRO A 116 -13.23 -23.38 8.05
C PRO A 116 -13.01 -22.37 6.92
N GLY A 117 -12.51 -21.16 7.23
CA GLY A 117 -12.26 -20.11 6.24
C GLY A 117 -11.01 -20.35 5.37
N GLU A 118 -10.89 -19.60 4.29
CA GLU A 118 -9.74 -19.63 3.38
C GLU A 118 -8.73 -18.53 3.72
N PHE A 119 -7.43 -18.80 3.54
CA PHE A 119 -6.37 -17.83 3.79
C PHE A 119 -6.21 -16.79 2.65
N GLY A 120 -6.74 -17.08 1.46
CA GLY A 120 -6.55 -16.25 0.26
C GLY A 120 -5.20 -16.47 -0.45
N ASP A 121 -5.02 -15.75 -1.57
CA ASP A 121 -3.80 -15.83 -2.38
C ASP A 121 -2.69 -14.94 -1.83
N TRP A 122 -1.94 -15.48 -0.88
CA TRP A 122 -0.81 -14.78 -0.27
C TRP A 122 0.35 -14.53 -1.23
N ARG A 123 0.48 -15.32 -2.32
CA ARG A 123 1.61 -15.20 -3.25
C ARG A 123 1.53 -13.89 -4.03
N ALA A 124 0.31 -13.48 -4.41
CA ALA A 124 0.07 -12.20 -5.08
C ALA A 124 0.65 -11.00 -4.29
N LEU A 125 0.53 -11.00 -2.96
CA LEU A 125 1.09 -9.92 -2.12
C LEU A 125 2.62 -9.94 -2.07
N ILE A 126 3.23 -11.13 -2.01
CA ILE A 126 4.68 -11.29 -2.05
C ILE A 126 5.25 -10.87 -3.41
N ASP A 127 4.56 -11.23 -4.50
CA ASP A 127 4.95 -10.88 -5.86
C ASP A 127 4.74 -9.40 -6.16
N ALA A 128 3.73 -8.77 -5.56
CA ALA A 128 3.48 -7.33 -5.64
C ALA A 128 4.53 -6.48 -4.90
N ALA A 129 5.21 -7.05 -3.91
CA ALA A 129 6.34 -6.42 -3.23
C ALA A 129 7.64 -6.54 -4.07
N ASN A 130 7.62 -6.05 -5.30
CA ASN A 130 8.73 -6.16 -6.27
C ASN A 130 9.47 -4.82 -6.51
N GLY A 131 9.39 -3.92 -5.53
CA GLY A 131 9.99 -2.60 -5.57
C GLY A 131 11.53 -2.57 -5.60
N ALA A 132 12.10 -1.37 -5.51
CA ALA A 132 13.53 -1.10 -5.58
C ALA A 132 14.25 -1.78 -4.40
N PRO A 133 15.16 -2.73 -4.64
CA PRO A 133 15.84 -3.44 -3.57
C PRO A 133 16.94 -2.58 -2.96
N VAL A 134 16.98 -2.53 -1.63
CA VAL A 134 17.96 -1.78 -0.86
C VAL A 134 18.44 -2.63 0.30
N GLU A 135 19.75 -2.82 0.43
CA GLU A 135 20.33 -3.51 1.58
C GLU A 135 20.46 -2.55 2.75
N VAL A 136 19.95 -2.96 3.91
CA VAL A 136 19.92 -2.15 5.13
C VAL A 136 20.39 -2.97 6.33
N ASP A 137 20.98 -2.28 7.30
CA ASP A 137 21.27 -2.86 8.62
C ASP A 137 19.97 -2.91 9.43
N VAL A 138 19.61 -4.11 9.93
CA VAL A 138 18.35 -4.36 10.62
C VAL A 138 18.29 -3.61 11.95
N GLY A 139 19.41 -3.55 12.68
CA GLY A 139 19.50 -2.83 13.94
C GLY A 139 19.30 -1.33 13.74
N HIS A 140 20.03 -0.73 12.80
CA HIS A 140 19.88 0.69 12.48
C HIS A 140 18.50 1.04 11.96
N LEU A 141 17.90 0.20 11.10
CA LEU A 141 16.54 0.44 10.60
C LEU A 141 15.52 0.36 11.74
N ARG A 142 15.64 -0.62 12.64
CA ARG A 142 14.75 -0.75 13.80
C ARG A 142 14.86 0.46 14.73
N ASP A 143 16.08 0.89 15.02
CA ASP A 143 16.33 2.07 15.88
C ASP A 143 15.82 3.35 15.23
N ALA A 144 15.96 3.50 13.91
CA ALA A 144 15.35 4.61 13.17
C ALA A 144 13.83 4.58 13.23
N CYS A 145 13.19 3.42 13.08
CA CYS A 145 11.73 3.31 13.22
C CYS A 145 11.27 3.67 14.63
N LEU A 146 12.01 3.24 15.67
CA LEU A 146 11.74 3.58 17.06
C LEU A 146 11.85 5.09 17.30
N ALA A 147 12.92 5.72 16.79
CA ALA A 147 13.12 7.15 16.90
C ALA A 147 12.09 7.97 16.10
N ALA A 148 11.67 7.49 14.92
CA ALA A 148 10.60 8.10 14.12
C ALA A 148 9.25 8.04 14.85
N SER A 149 9.03 6.98 15.63
CA SER A 149 7.82 6.77 16.43
C SER A 149 7.73 7.61 17.70
N VAL A 150 8.76 8.41 18.03
CA VAL A 150 8.75 9.25 19.24
C VAL A 150 7.80 10.43 19.04
N VAL A 151 6.71 10.41 19.80
CA VAL A 151 5.69 11.46 19.79
C VAL A 151 6.21 12.73 20.49
N PRO A 152 6.18 13.90 19.84
CA PRO A 152 6.54 15.17 20.45
C PRO A 152 5.72 15.52 21.69
N PHE A 153 6.32 16.26 22.62
CA PHE A 153 5.64 16.69 23.83
C PHE A 153 4.38 17.50 23.51
N GLY A 154 3.28 17.17 24.18
CA GLY A 154 2.00 17.87 24.03
C GLY A 154 1.14 17.40 22.85
N ILE A 155 1.60 16.41 22.09
CA ILE A 155 0.75 15.68 21.13
C ILE A 155 0.21 14.45 21.85
N ASP A 156 -1.12 14.34 21.89
CA ASP A 156 -1.80 13.10 22.30
C ASP A 156 -2.18 12.34 21.03
N THR A 157 -1.71 11.10 20.90
CA THR A 157 -2.06 10.22 19.79
C THR A 157 -2.57 8.90 20.34
N THR A 158 -3.83 8.61 20.05
CA THR A 158 -4.43 7.29 20.25
C THR A 158 -4.11 6.34 19.10
N ASP A 159 -3.71 6.90 17.96
CA ASP A 159 -3.47 6.19 16.72
C ASP A 159 -1.99 5.78 16.58
N PRO A 160 -1.69 4.72 15.80
CA PRO A 160 -0.33 4.36 15.46
C PRO A 160 0.43 5.52 14.79
N VAL A 161 1.72 5.63 15.09
CA VAL A 161 2.56 6.64 14.43
C VAL A 161 2.90 6.17 13.02
N HIS A 162 2.36 6.91 12.04
CA HIS A 162 2.64 6.69 10.63
C HIS A 162 3.89 7.45 10.18
N THR A 163 4.73 6.79 9.39
CA THR A 163 6.03 7.31 8.94
C THR A 163 6.18 7.10 7.44
N TRP A 164 6.59 8.14 6.72
CA TRP A 164 6.96 8.06 5.31
C TRP A 164 8.33 7.40 5.18
N LEU A 165 8.42 6.38 4.34
CA LEU A 165 9.65 5.65 4.02
C LEU A 165 10.01 5.88 2.54
N SER A 166 11.22 6.37 2.27
CA SER A 166 11.71 6.58 0.89
C SER A 166 13.23 6.63 0.83
N ILE A 167 13.81 6.53 -0.37
CA ILE A 167 15.16 7.02 -0.63
C ILE A 167 15.10 8.48 -1.09
N ARG A 168 15.89 9.34 -0.44
CA ARG A 168 16.06 10.76 -0.82
C ARG A 168 17.52 11.17 -0.71
N GLY A 169 18.08 11.67 -1.80
CA GLY A 169 19.46 12.15 -1.83
C GLY A 169 20.47 11.05 -1.47
N GLY A 170 20.21 9.80 -1.89
CA GLY A 170 21.07 8.65 -1.61
C GLY A 170 21.06 8.17 -0.15
N ARG A 171 20.02 8.51 0.62
CA ARG A 171 19.82 8.07 2.00
C ARG A 171 18.43 7.46 2.16
N LEU A 172 18.29 6.45 3.01
CA LEU A 172 16.97 5.97 3.43
C LEU A 172 16.41 6.96 4.44
N ARG A 173 15.31 7.62 4.09
CA ARG A 173 14.64 8.64 4.89
C ARG A 173 13.36 8.07 5.51
N LEU A 174 13.25 8.26 6.82
CA LEU A 174 12.02 8.08 7.60
C LEU A 174 11.53 9.47 8.02
N GLU A 175 10.30 9.82 7.67
CA GLU A 175 9.70 11.10 8.02
C GLU A 175 8.31 10.92 8.65
N SER A 176 8.19 11.28 9.93
CA SER A 176 6.92 11.21 10.67
C SER A 176 6.34 12.61 10.79
N PRO A 177 5.21 12.92 10.13
CA PRO A 177 4.60 14.24 10.17
C PRO A 177 3.81 14.46 11.46
N TRP A 178 3.85 15.68 12.00
CA TRP A 178 3.13 16.06 13.21
C TRP A 178 2.26 17.29 12.99
N VAL A 179 1.05 17.28 13.54
CA VAL A 179 0.16 18.46 13.45
C VAL A 179 0.70 19.55 14.36
N ASN A 180 0.91 20.76 13.81
CA ASN A 180 1.46 21.93 14.52
C ASN A 180 2.90 21.76 15.04
N TYR A 181 3.63 20.73 14.60
CA TYR A 181 5.04 20.52 14.92
C TYR A 181 5.82 20.15 13.64
N PRO A 182 7.11 20.50 13.55
CA PRO A 182 7.96 20.01 12.47
C PRO A 182 8.00 18.47 12.46
N SER A 183 8.06 17.86 11.27
CA SER A 183 8.22 16.41 11.13
C SER A 183 9.47 15.90 11.86
N THR A 184 9.39 14.70 12.44
CA THR A 184 10.59 13.95 12.84
C THR A 184 11.22 13.36 11.58
N VAL A 185 12.47 13.71 11.28
CA VAL A 185 13.18 13.22 10.09
C VAL A 185 14.43 12.46 10.51
N ILE A 186 14.59 11.25 10.00
CA ILE A 186 15.74 10.38 10.26
C ILE A 186 16.30 9.89 8.94
N ASP A 187 17.59 10.11 8.72
CA ASP A 187 18.28 9.71 7.51
C ASP A 187 19.35 8.64 7.79
N LEU A 188 19.11 7.43 7.31
CA LEU A 188 20.04 6.31 7.39
C LEU A 188 20.96 6.27 6.15
N PRO A 189 22.25 5.96 6.32
CA PRO A 189 23.12 5.68 5.19
C PRO A 189 22.68 4.39 4.51
N LEU A 190 22.72 4.37 3.18
CA LEU A 190 22.53 3.15 2.40
C LEU A 190 23.83 2.33 2.37
N LEU A 191 23.71 1.00 2.40
CA LEU A 191 24.87 0.12 2.22
C LEU A 191 25.34 0.09 0.76
N THR A 192 24.41 0.31 -0.17
CA THR A 192 24.66 0.40 -1.62
C THR A 192 23.95 1.64 -2.18
N PRO A 193 24.54 2.31 -3.19
CA PRO A 193 23.85 3.42 -3.86
C PRO A 193 22.53 2.96 -4.48
N ALA A 194 21.49 3.74 -4.27
CA ALA A 194 20.16 3.51 -4.85
C ALA A 194 19.54 4.85 -5.29
N PHE A 195 18.63 4.77 -6.26
CA PHE A 195 17.90 5.93 -6.76
C PHE A 195 16.82 6.36 -5.76
N ASP A 196 16.45 7.64 -5.83
CA ASP A 196 15.33 8.16 -5.06
C ASP A 196 14.04 7.38 -5.38
N THR A 197 13.24 7.12 -4.36
CA THR A 197 11.97 6.41 -4.49
C THR A 197 10.80 7.32 -4.14
N VAL A 198 9.59 6.91 -4.51
CA VAL A 198 8.39 7.53 -3.98
C VAL A 198 8.26 7.24 -2.48
N PRO A 199 7.70 8.16 -1.69
CA PRO A 199 7.41 7.91 -0.28
C PRO A 199 6.18 7.03 -0.12
N ALA A 200 6.32 5.98 0.69
CA ALA A 200 5.21 5.14 1.13
C ALA A 200 4.97 5.33 2.63
N LEU A 201 3.73 5.51 3.03
CA LEU A 201 3.38 5.68 4.44
C LEU A 201 3.26 4.31 5.09
N VAL A 202 3.91 4.11 6.23
CA VAL A 202 3.84 2.85 6.98
C VAL A 202 3.44 3.08 8.41
N ASP A 203 2.80 2.08 9.01
CA ASP A 203 2.73 1.96 10.47
C ASP A 203 4.11 1.54 10.99
N SER A 204 4.73 2.44 11.76
CA SER A 204 6.08 2.24 12.29
C SER A 204 6.13 1.07 13.26
N GLY A 205 5.08 0.84 14.05
CA GLY A 205 5.00 -0.27 15.01
C GLY A 205 4.95 -1.63 14.31
N ARG A 206 4.25 -1.69 13.18
CA ARG A 206 4.23 -2.89 12.31
C ARG A 206 5.60 -3.17 11.72
N LEU A 207 6.25 -2.16 11.15
CA LEU A 207 7.60 -2.31 10.61
C LEU A 207 8.62 -2.74 11.69
N ILE A 208 8.57 -2.16 12.89
CA ILE A 208 9.40 -2.57 14.03
C ILE A 208 9.16 -4.04 14.38
N SER A 209 7.90 -4.49 14.39
CA SER A 209 7.54 -5.87 14.72
C SER A 209 8.08 -6.86 13.69
N LEU A 210 8.02 -6.52 12.39
CA LEU A 210 8.62 -7.33 11.32
C LEU A 210 10.15 -7.38 11.44
N LEU A 211 10.80 -6.25 11.73
CA LEU A 211 12.26 -6.19 11.91
C LEU A 211 12.72 -6.96 13.16
N ALA A 212 11.93 -6.98 14.22
CA ALA A 212 12.25 -7.70 15.46
C ALA A 212 12.30 -9.23 15.28
N ALA A 213 11.66 -9.76 14.24
CA ALA A 213 11.73 -11.16 13.85
C ALA A 213 13.03 -11.52 13.12
N ILE A 214 13.76 -10.55 12.54
CA ILE A 214 14.91 -10.85 11.69
C ILE A 214 16.15 -11.10 12.54
N ASP A 215 16.67 -12.32 12.53
CA ASP A 215 17.92 -12.73 13.21
C ASP A 215 19.20 -12.47 12.39
N PHE A 216 19.10 -11.69 11.32
CA PHE A 216 20.22 -11.29 10.47
C PHE A 216 20.58 -9.82 10.73
N ASP A 217 21.87 -9.50 10.69
CA ASP A 217 22.34 -8.11 10.79
C ASP A 217 21.83 -7.25 9.63
N ARG A 218 21.51 -7.87 8.49
CA ARG A 218 21.09 -7.19 7.27
C ARG A 218 19.87 -7.84 6.64
N CYS A 219 19.05 -6.99 6.03
CA CYS A 219 17.94 -7.43 5.19
C CYS A 219 17.87 -6.62 3.90
N THR A 220 17.15 -7.15 2.92
CA THR A 220 16.77 -6.41 1.72
C THR A 220 15.39 -5.82 1.93
N LEU A 221 15.29 -4.50 1.83
CA LEU A 221 14.04 -3.76 1.79
C LEU A 221 13.66 -3.51 0.32
N GLN A 222 12.45 -3.87 -0.09
CA GLN A 222 11.91 -3.59 -1.42
C GLN A 222 10.99 -2.39 -1.31
N LEU A 223 11.52 -1.22 -1.68
CA LEU A 223 10.79 0.04 -1.60
C LEU A 223 9.88 0.21 -2.81
N PRO A 224 8.63 0.60 -2.61
CA PRO A 224 7.64 0.56 -3.67
C PRO A 224 7.89 1.63 -4.74
N MET A 225 7.38 1.37 -5.95
CA MET A 225 7.40 2.32 -7.07
C MET A 225 6.19 3.26 -7.06
N HIS A 226 5.11 2.88 -6.38
CA HIS A 226 3.93 3.72 -6.14
C HIS A 226 3.63 3.81 -4.63
N PRO A 227 3.07 4.92 -4.12
CA PRO A 227 2.88 5.13 -2.68
C PRO A 227 2.06 4.06 -1.94
N THR A 228 1.17 3.38 -2.66
CA THR A 228 0.28 2.34 -2.15
C THR A 228 0.77 0.91 -2.40
N SER A 229 1.86 0.73 -3.17
CA SER A 229 2.38 -0.61 -3.44
C SER A 229 3.04 -1.23 -2.21
N PRO A 230 2.96 -2.55 -2.01
CA PRO A 230 3.49 -3.20 -0.82
C PRO A 230 5.01 -3.05 -0.67
N ILE A 231 5.46 -2.91 0.58
CA ILE A 231 6.89 -2.88 0.93
C ILE A 231 7.33 -4.29 1.31
N GLY A 232 8.38 -4.79 0.66
CA GLY A 232 8.94 -6.12 0.95
C GLY A 232 10.12 -6.06 1.92
N LEU A 233 10.25 -7.04 2.79
CA LEU A 233 11.43 -7.32 3.60
C LEU A 233 11.89 -8.75 3.32
N ARG A 234 13.19 -8.95 3.07
CA ARG A 234 13.76 -10.29 2.84
C ARG A 234 15.05 -10.48 3.61
N ALA A 235 15.14 -11.58 4.36
CA ALA A 235 16.33 -11.96 5.10
C ALA A 235 16.43 -13.50 5.21
N GLY A 236 17.33 -14.10 4.42
CA GLY A 236 17.50 -15.55 4.38
C GLY A 236 16.22 -16.27 3.95
N ARG A 237 15.59 -16.99 4.90
CA ARG A 237 14.34 -17.75 4.71
C ARG A 237 13.08 -16.96 5.06
N TYR A 238 13.25 -15.77 5.64
CA TYR A 238 12.19 -14.88 6.08
C TYR A 238 11.88 -13.88 4.96
N GLU A 239 10.60 -13.82 4.59
CA GLU A 239 10.05 -12.78 3.75
C GLU A 239 8.85 -12.17 4.46
N ALA A 240 8.72 -10.85 4.40
CA ALA A 240 7.54 -10.16 4.89
C ALA A 240 7.12 -9.08 3.92
N VAL A 241 5.84 -8.77 3.92
CA VAL A 241 5.27 -7.66 3.18
C VAL A 241 4.45 -6.81 4.12
N LEU A 242 4.64 -5.51 4.03
CA LEU A 242 3.86 -4.50 4.74
C LEU A 242 3.09 -3.69 3.71
N THR A 243 1.77 -3.70 3.81
CA THR A 243 0.92 -2.84 2.99
C THR A 243 1.04 -1.41 3.52
N PRO A 244 1.34 -0.41 2.66
CA PRO A 244 1.33 0.99 3.07
C PRO A 244 -0.02 1.39 3.64
N VAL A 245 0.02 2.32 4.60
CA VAL A 245 -1.17 2.95 5.13
C VAL A 245 -1.67 3.95 4.11
N ASP A 246 -2.85 3.69 3.57
CA ASP A 246 -3.53 4.66 2.73
C ASP A 246 -4.22 5.71 3.60
N ARG A 247 -3.46 6.72 4.06
CA ARG A 247 -3.98 7.79 4.92
C ARG A 247 -5.17 8.52 4.31
N TRP A 248 -5.24 8.53 2.99
CA TRP A 248 -6.27 9.25 2.23
C TRP A 248 -7.20 8.29 1.49
N GLY A 249 -7.20 7.01 1.87
CA GLY A 249 -8.04 6.00 1.22
C GLY A 249 -9.51 6.35 1.32
N ARG A 250 -9.94 6.94 2.43
CA ARG A 250 -11.32 7.42 2.59
C ARG A 250 -11.67 8.52 1.59
N GLU A 251 -10.84 9.55 1.47
CA GLU A 251 -11.05 10.66 0.53
C GLU A 251 -10.97 10.18 -0.92
N ARG A 252 -10.07 9.24 -1.22
CA ARG A 252 -9.95 8.63 -2.53
C ARG A 252 -11.17 7.78 -2.86
N GLU A 253 -11.60 6.88 -1.98
CA GLU A 253 -12.81 6.07 -2.15
C GLU A 253 -14.06 6.95 -2.32
N LEU A 254 -14.16 8.04 -1.55
CA LEU A 254 -15.24 9.02 -1.72
C LEU A 254 -15.20 9.64 -3.12
N LEU A 255 -14.03 10.12 -3.55
CA LEU A 255 -13.85 10.71 -4.89
C LEU A 255 -14.16 9.71 -6.00
N GLU A 256 -13.61 8.50 -5.93
CA GLU A 256 -13.81 7.44 -6.91
C GLU A 256 -15.27 7.03 -6.98
N GLY A 257 -15.97 6.93 -5.84
CA GLY A 257 -17.41 6.68 -5.79
C GLY A 257 -18.22 7.78 -6.50
N LEU A 258 -17.89 9.05 -6.27
CA LEU A 258 -18.54 10.18 -6.94
C LEU A 258 -18.26 10.21 -8.44
N LEU A 259 -17.04 9.85 -8.86
CA LEU A 259 -16.67 9.76 -10.28
C LEU A 259 -17.37 8.58 -10.98
N CYS A 260 -17.44 7.40 -10.34
CA CYS A 260 -18.19 6.25 -10.85
C CYS A 260 -19.66 6.60 -11.06
N ASP A 261 -20.27 7.28 -10.07
CA ASP A 261 -21.65 7.76 -10.15
C ASP A 261 -21.86 8.74 -11.31
N PHE A 262 -20.92 9.66 -11.53
CA PHE A 262 -20.99 10.65 -12.60
C PHE A 262 -20.81 10.02 -13.99
N LEU A 263 -19.83 9.11 -14.12
CA LEU A 263 -19.48 8.45 -15.39
C LEU A 263 -20.41 7.28 -15.73
N GLY A 264 -21.18 6.78 -14.76
CA GLY A 264 -21.94 5.53 -14.91
C GLY A 264 -21.04 4.31 -15.09
N ALA A 265 -19.86 4.32 -14.47
CA ALA A 265 -18.85 3.26 -14.54
C ALA A 265 -18.83 2.41 -13.26
N GLU A 266 -18.39 1.16 -13.37
CA GLU A 266 -18.23 0.27 -12.20
C GLU A 266 -16.98 0.61 -11.38
N SER A 267 -15.96 1.17 -12.01
CA SER A 267 -14.72 1.63 -11.38
C SER A 267 -14.08 2.74 -12.22
N VAL A 268 -13.21 3.51 -11.58
CA VAL A 268 -12.35 4.52 -12.23
C VAL A 268 -10.91 4.24 -11.87
N GLU A 269 -10.00 4.52 -12.80
CA GLU A 269 -8.56 4.36 -12.58
C GLU A 269 -7.88 5.70 -12.81
N ALA A 270 -6.96 6.05 -11.90
CA ALA A 270 -6.08 7.18 -12.10
C ALA A 270 -4.96 6.83 -13.09
N ASP A 271 -4.48 7.82 -13.83
CA ASP A 271 -3.33 7.68 -14.72
C ASP A 271 -1.99 7.68 -13.95
N ALA A 272 -0.89 7.69 -14.71
CA ALA A 272 0.46 7.66 -14.14
C ALA A 272 0.80 8.88 -13.28
N ASP A 273 0.10 10.00 -13.47
CA ASP A 273 0.28 11.24 -12.71
C ASP A 273 -0.71 11.34 -11.53
N GLY A 274 -1.57 10.34 -11.36
CA GLY A 274 -2.59 10.30 -10.30
C GLY A 274 -3.85 11.10 -10.67
N ASP A 275 -4.06 11.40 -11.95
CA ASP A 275 -5.26 12.06 -12.45
C ASP A 275 -6.30 11.07 -12.92
N TYR A 276 -7.56 11.29 -12.53
CA TYR A 276 -8.69 10.55 -13.07
C TYR A 276 -9.15 11.23 -14.37
N PRO A 277 -9.00 10.58 -15.54
CA PRO A 277 -9.51 11.13 -16.78
C PRO A 277 -11.04 11.10 -16.78
N VAL A 278 -11.66 12.23 -17.11
CA VAL A 278 -13.12 12.37 -17.20
C VAL A 278 -13.47 12.91 -18.58
N THR A 279 -14.15 12.08 -19.37
CA THR A 279 -14.71 12.50 -20.65
C THR A 279 -16.17 12.87 -20.44
N THR A 280 -16.53 14.14 -20.70
CA THR A 280 -17.93 14.56 -20.60
C THR A 280 -18.77 13.93 -21.72
N PRO A 281 -20.11 13.85 -21.57
CA PRO A 281 -20.98 13.30 -22.63
C PRO A 281 -20.83 13.99 -23.99
N GLU A 282 -20.40 15.26 -24.00
CA GLU A 282 -20.15 16.07 -25.20
C GLU A 282 -18.75 15.84 -25.81
N GLY A 283 -17.92 15.00 -25.19
CA GLY A 283 -16.59 14.63 -25.68
C GLY A 283 -15.44 15.51 -25.18
N HIS A 284 -15.65 16.35 -24.16
CA HIS A 284 -14.57 17.17 -23.60
C HIS A 284 -13.74 16.37 -22.58
N GLN A 285 -12.42 16.41 -22.75
CA GLN A 285 -11.49 15.83 -21.79
C GLN A 285 -11.20 16.77 -20.63
N LEU A 286 -11.46 16.27 -19.43
CA LEU A 286 -11.19 16.86 -18.13
C LEU A 286 -10.36 15.87 -17.31
N TRP A 287 -9.74 16.39 -16.25
CA TRP A 287 -9.01 15.58 -15.28
C TRP A 287 -9.43 15.97 -13.87
N VAL A 288 -9.43 14.99 -12.97
CA VAL A 288 -9.71 15.20 -11.56
C VAL A 288 -8.56 14.64 -10.74
N ARG A 289 -8.01 15.43 -9.82
CA ARG A 289 -6.84 15.07 -8.99
C ARG A 289 -7.17 15.22 -7.51
N LEU A 290 -6.78 14.25 -6.70
CA LEU A 290 -6.77 14.39 -5.24
C LEU A 290 -5.42 14.95 -4.77
N HIS A 291 -5.40 16.18 -4.28
CA HIS A 291 -4.20 16.82 -3.73
C HIS A 291 -4.07 16.52 -2.24
N THR A 292 -3.19 15.59 -1.93
CA THR A 292 -2.92 15.13 -0.56
C THR A 292 -1.80 15.91 0.14
N GLY A 293 -1.06 16.73 -0.60
CA GLY A 293 0.06 17.55 -0.10
C GLY A 293 -0.34 18.92 0.48
N VAL A 294 -1.64 19.24 0.52
CA VAL A 294 -2.18 20.52 0.99
C VAL A 294 -3.15 20.32 2.17
N SER A 295 -3.34 21.36 2.97
CA SER A 295 -4.31 21.37 4.08
C SER A 295 -5.23 22.60 3.95
N PRO A 296 -6.56 22.41 3.82
CA PRO A 296 -7.26 21.12 3.76
C PRO A 296 -6.92 20.32 2.50
N ILE A 297 -7.13 18.99 2.52
CA ILE A 297 -7.02 18.15 1.33
C ILE A 297 -8.01 18.67 0.28
N SER A 298 -7.55 18.82 -0.96
CA SER A 298 -8.40 19.32 -2.03
C SER A 298 -8.56 18.33 -3.17
N VAL A 299 -9.70 18.40 -3.86
CA VAL A 299 -9.92 17.78 -5.16
C VAL A 299 -9.88 18.88 -6.21
N GLN A 300 -8.91 18.79 -7.11
CA GLN A 300 -8.78 19.72 -8.24
C GLN A 300 -9.46 19.11 -9.45
N VAL A 301 -10.38 19.86 -10.06
CA VAL A 301 -10.94 19.56 -11.38
C VAL A 301 -10.32 20.51 -12.38
N PHE A 302 -9.74 20.00 -13.46
CA PHE A 302 -9.06 20.86 -14.42
C PHE A 302 -9.16 20.39 -15.87
N SER A 303 -8.85 21.31 -16.79
CA SER A 303 -8.67 21.04 -18.22
C SER A 303 -7.52 21.86 -18.77
N VAL A 304 -6.72 21.25 -19.65
CA VAL A 304 -5.67 21.94 -20.40
C VAL A 304 -6.32 22.69 -21.56
N LEU A 305 -6.06 24.00 -21.65
CA LEU A 305 -6.62 24.89 -22.66
C LEU A 305 -5.65 25.11 -23.83
N ALA A 306 -4.35 25.17 -23.53
CA ALA A 306 -3.29 25.32 -24.52
C ALA A 306 -1.98 24.76 -23.94
N THR A 307 -1.15 24.17 -24.80
CA THR A 307 0.18 23.66 -24.46
C THR A 307 1.26 24.42 -25.25
N SER A 308 2.52 24.24 -24.85
CA SER A 308 3.68 24.91 -25.46
C SER A 308 3.58 26.44 -25.45
N VAL A 309 3.02 26.98 -24.37
CA VAL A 309 2.77 28.42 -24.19
C VAL A 309 3.93 29.06 -23.44
N ASP A 310 4.59 30.04 -24.06
CA ASP A 310 5.63 30.84 -23.41
C ASP A 310 5.03 31.97 -22.55
N PRO A 311 5.48 32.13 -21.29
CA PRO A 311 4.94 33.15 -20.40
C PRO A 311 5.36 34.54 -20.90
N ASN A 312 4.38 35.41 -21.14
CA ASN A 312 4.61 36.79 -21.56
C ASN A 312 3.55 37.74 -20.97
N PRO A 313 3.79 39.06 -20.95
CA PRO A 313 2.84 40.02 -20.38
C PRO A 313 1.44 39.96 -21.01
N GLY A 314 1.35 39.79 -22.33
CA GLY A 314 0.08 39.71 -23.04
C GLY A 314 -0.75 38.50 -22.65
N LEU A 315 -0.10 37.35 -22.41
CA LEU A 315 -0.76 36.17 -21.85
C LEU A 315 -1.36 36.49 -20.48
N PHE A 316 -0.59 37.06 -19.56
CA PHE A 316 -1.09 37.35 -18.21
C PHE A 316 -2.20 38.40 -18.20
N GLU A 317 -2.18 39.38 -19.11
CA GLU A 317 -3.29 40.31 -19.30
C GLU A 317 -4.58 39.58 -19.71
N GLU A 318 -4.49 38.64 -20.66
CA GLU A 318 -5.64 37.85 -21.10
C GLU A 318 -6.15 36.91 -19.98
N LEU A 319 -5.26 36.21 -19.29
CA LEU A 319 -5.63 35.34 -18.16
C LEU A 319 -6.32 36.12 -17.04
N ASN A 320 -5.82 37.33 -16.73
CA ASN A 320 -6.45 38.21 -15.74
C ASN A 320 -7.83 38.70 -16.21
N SER A 321 -7.99 38.99 -17.50
CA SER A 321 -9.29 39.36 -18.10
C SER A 321 -10.30 38.22 -17.97
N ILE A 322 -9.88 36.98 -18.26
CA ILE A 322 -10.71 35.79 -18.09
C ILE A 322 -11.10 35.61 -16.61
N ASN A 323 -10.13 35.61 -15.70
CA ASN A 323 -10.36 35.46 -14.25
C ASN A 323 -11.23 36.57 -13.66
N ALA A 324 -11.18 37.79 -14.19
CA ALA A 324 -12.06 38.87 -13.76
C ALA A 324 -13.54 38.62 -14.09
N THR A 325 -13.82 37.73 -15.04
CA THR A 325 -15.19 37.39 -15.48
C THR A 325 -15.66 36.00 -15.03
N ALA A 326 -14.73 35.11 -14.67
CA ALA A 326 -15.02 33.75 -14.21
C ALA A 326 -15.06 33.71 -12.67
N ALA A 327 -16.27 33.59 -12.09
CA ALA A 327 -16.44 33.63 -10.63
C ALA A 327 -16.00 32.34 -9.90
N HIS A 328 -15.96 31.21 -10.61
CA HIS A 328 -15.81 29.88 -10.00
C HIS A 328 -14.71 29.03 -10.63
N VAL A 329 -13.99 29.55 -11.62
CA VAL A 329 -12.85 28.89 -12.26
C VAL A 329 -11.69 29.86 -12.29
N LYS A 330 -10.51 29.32 -12.03
CA LYS A 330 -9.25 30.02 -12.22
C LYS A 330 -8.59 29.52 -13.49
N VAL A 331 -8.17 30.45 -14.35
CA VAL A 331 -7.34 30.16 -15.51
C VAL A 331 -5.93 30.65 -15.23
N LEU A 332 -4.96 29.76 -15.34
CA LEU A 332 -3.57 30.05 -15.01
C LEU A 332 -2.60 29.44 -16.01
N TRP A 333 -1.38 29.95 -15.98
CA TRP A 333 -0.26 29.35 -16.70
C TRP A 333 0.64 28.60 -15.71
N ALA A 334 0.98 27.37 -16.02
CA ALA A 334 1.93 26.54 -15.27
C ALA A 334 2.67 25.60 -16.21
N SER A 335 3.99 25.51 -16.04
CA SER A 335 4.84 24.52 -16.74
C SER A 335 4.66 24.46 -18.27
N GLY A 336 4.48 25.62 -18.92
CA GLY A 336 4.29 25.70 -20.38
C GLY A 336 2.86 25.42 -20.86
N SER A 337 1.89 25.29 -19.96
CA SER A 337 0.49 25.04 -20.27
C SER A 337 -0.42 26.09 -19.64
N VAL A 338 -1.54 26.37 -20.31
CA VAL A 338 -2.64 27.16 -19.75
C VAL A 338 -3.74 26.20 -19.33
N MET A 339 -4.20 26.31 -18.09
CA MET A 339 -5.17 25.40 -17.48
C MET A 339 -6.33 26.19 -16.90
N ALA A 340 -7.55 25.63 -17.00
CA ALA A 340 -8.70 26.05 -16.21
C ALA A 340 -8.90 25.06 -15.08
N GLU A 341 -9.02 25.54 -13.84
CA GLU A 341 -9.11 24.71 -12.64
C GLU A 341 -10.16 25.20 -11.63
N VAL A 342 -10.66 24.26 -10.83
CA VAL A 342 -11.45 24.46 -9.61
C VAL A 342 -10.90 23.56 -8.51
N ASP A 343 -10.65 24.12 -7.33
CA ASP A 343 -10.29 23.36 -6.14
C ASP A 343 -11.50 23.22 -5.21
N LEU A 344 -11.82 21.99 -4.83
CA LEU A 344 -12.88 21.62 -3.89
C LEU A 344 -12.24 21.05 -2.62
N VAL A 345 -12.90 21.19 -1.47
CA VAL A 345 -12.43 20.57 -0.21
C VAL A 345 -12.86 19.10 -0.19
N ALA A 346 -11.89 18.18 -0.09
CA ALA A 346 -12.16 16.74 -0.17
C ALA A 346 -13.08 16.24 0.96
N GLU A 347 -12.94 16.78 2.17
CA GLU A 347 -13.70 16.35 3.35
C GLU A 347 -15.21 16.63 3.25
N THR A 348 -15.59 17.68 2.55
CA THR A 348 -16.99 18.10 2.38
C THR A 348 -17.54 17.76 1.00
N LEU A 349 -16.74 17.12 0.14
CA LEU A 349 -17.05 16.91 -1.25
C LEU A 349 -18.34 16.10 -1.40
N ASP A 350 -19.28 16.64 -2.16
CA ASP A 350 -20.49 15.92 -2.56
C ASP A 350 -20.67 15.86 -4.08
N ARG A 351 -21.68 15.07 -4.50
CA ARG A 351 -22.00 14.88 -5.92
C ARG A 351 -22.32 16.19 -6.63
N SER A 352 -23.03 17.10 -5.98
CA SER A 352 -23.45 18.38 -6.58
C SER A 352 -22.25 19.30 -6.78
N GLU A 353 -21.35 19.36 -5.80
CA GLU A 353 -20.11 20.13 -5.88
C GLU A 353 -19.21 19.64 -7.02
N LEU A 354 -18.97 18.31 -7.09
CA LEU A 354 -18.15 17.73 -8.16
C LEU A 354 -18.77 17.94 -9.55
N THR A 355 -20.08 17.69 -9.68
CA THR A 355 -20.80 17.88 -10.96
C THR A 355 -20.72 19.34 -11.43
N ASN A 356 -20.93 20.29 -10.51
CA ASN A 356 -20.84 21.71 -10.82
C ASN A 356 -19.41 22.11 -11.21
N ALA A 357 -18.38 21.61 -10.52
CA ALA A 357 -16.99 21.90 -10.87
C ALA A 357 -16.64 21.39 -12.28
N LEU A 358 -17.00 20.13 -12.60
CA LEU A 358 -16.83 19.56 -13.93
C LEU A 358 -17.52 20.41 -15.00
N GLU A 359 -18.75 20.87 -14.74
CA GLU A 359 -19.49 21.70 -15.69
C GLU A 359 -18.85 23.08 -15.90
N VAL A 360 -18.40 23.75 -14.84
CA VAL A 360 -17.80 25.09 -14.95
C VAL A 360 -16.45 25.02 -15.67
N VAL A 361 -15.62 24.00 -15.39
CA VAL A 361 -14.36 23.79 -16.11
C VAL A 361 -14.63 23.47 -17.59
N ARG A 362 -15.58 22.58 -17.89
CA ARG A 362 -15.99 22.28 -19.29
C ARG A 362 -16.39 23.54 -20.04
N ARG A 363 -17.32 24.34 -19.49
CA ARG A 363 -17.79 25.59 -20.13
C ARG A 363 -16.66 26.60 -20.34
N THR A 364 -15.71 26.65 -19.41
CA THR A 364 -14.53 27.52 -19.55
C THR A 364 -13.63 27.01 -20.67
N ALA A 365 -13.40 25.70 -20.74
CA ALA A 365 -12.61 25.09 -21.80
C ALA A 365 -13.23 25.32 -23.18
N GLU A 366 -14.53 25.07 -23.35
CA GLU A 366 -15.26 25.34 -24.59
C GLU A 366 -15.14 26.79 -25.06
N ARG A 367 -15.16 27.73 -24.12
CA ARG A 367 -15.14 29.15 -24.45
C ARG A 367 -13.77 29.67 -24.86
N TYR A 368 -12.71 29.17 -24.23
CA TYR A 368 -11.38 29.79 -24.33
C TYR A 368 -10.30 28.92 -24.96
N ARG A 369 -10.49 27.60 -25.11
CA ARG A 369 -9.49 26.68 -25.69
C ARG A 369 -9.03 27.13 -27.07
N ASP A 370 -9.95 27.39 -27.99
CA ASP A 370 -9.62 27.77 -29.37
C ASP A 370 -8.91 29.12 -29.44
N VAL A 371 -9.31 30.08 -28.60
CA VAL A 371 -8.69 31.42 -28.56
C VAL A 371 -7.28 31.31 -28.00
N LEU A 372 -7.10 30.68 -26.84
CA LEU A 372 -5.80 30.60 -26.18
C LEU A 372 -4.80 29.78 -26.99
N SER A 373 -5.24 28.66 -27.59
CA SER A 373 -4.40 27.89 -28.49
C SER A 373 -4.02 28.68 -29.74
N ALA A 374 -4.95 29.37 -30.40
CA ALA A 374 -4.64 30.12 -31.63
C ALA A 374 -3.64 31.28 -31.42
N TYR A 375 -3.69 31.95 -30.26
CA TYR A 375 -2.87 33.14 -30.01
C TYR A 375 -1.56 32.87 -29.25
N PHE A 376 -1.53 31.84 -28.40
CA PHE A 376 -0.44 31.68 -27.44
C PHE A 376 0.26 30.32 -27.45
N GLY A 377 -0.28 29.30 -28.13
CA GLY A 377 0.32 27.97 -28.11
C GLY A 377 -0.20 27.06 -29.21
N THR A 378 -0.35 25.79 -28.87
CA THR A 378 -1.05 24.81 -29.70
C THR A 378 -2.24 24.27 -28.92
N ALA A 379 -3.29 23.85 -29.64
CA ALA A 379 -4.32 23.04 -29.02
C ALA A 379 -3.64 21.79 -28.47
N SER A 380 -4.03 21.33 -27.28
CA SER A 380 -3.67 19.98 -26.86
C SER A 380 -4.25 19.04 -27.92
N ASP A 381 -3.40 18.43 -28.75
CA ASP A 381 -3.83 17.31 -29.57
C ASP A 381 -4.38 16.26 -28.62
N ASP A 382 -5.62 15.84 -28.85
CA ASP A 382 -6.11 14.53 -28.43
C ASP A 382 -5.19 13.46 -29.07
N GLN A 383 -4.01 13.19 -28.51
CA GLN A 383 -3.17 12.05 -28.91
C GLN A 383 -3.58 10.87 -28.02
N ALA A 384 -4.30 9.89 -28.55
CA ALA A 384 -3.88 8.87 -29.53
C ALA A 384 -3.77 7.54 -28.79
N THR A 385 -4.82 6.74 -28.93
CA THR A 385 -4.70 5.31 -29.14
C THR A 385 -3.62 5.03 -30.18
N ASP A 386 -2.39 4.77 -29.71
CA ASP A 386 -1.40 4.06 -30.50
C ASP A 386 -1.42 2.59 -30.07
N ALA A 387 -2.18 1.81 -30.84
CA ALA A 387 -1.90 0.40 -31.03
C ALA A 387 -0.74 0.30 -32.04
N GLY A 388 0.44 -0.08 -31.54
CA GLY A 388 1.62 -0.46 -32.31
C GLY A 388 2.41 -1.53 -31.58
#